data_AF-A0A9D4ZY20-F1
#
_entry.id   AF-A0A9D4ZY20-F1
#
_cell.length_a   1.000
_cell.length_b   1.000
_cell.length_c   1.000
_cell.angle_alpha   90.00
_cell.angle_beta   90.00
_cell.angle_gamma   90.00
#
_symmetry.space_group_name_H-M   'P 1'
#
loop_
_entity.id
_entity.type
_entity.pdbx_description
1 polymer ?
#
loop_
_entity_poly.entity_id
_entity_poly.type
_entity_poly.pdbx_seq_one_letter_code
_entity_poly.pdbx_strand_id
1 'polypeptide(L)'
;MTTHKLSQCIQGPISNSFCISTISELLSKQHWSELKSHLRVTKSATFLDQLLNSGIDSDLVFRFFNWSQKEFRFSYDLEPTAKLLHSLANSKRYSKVRSFLDSFVK
;
A
#
# COMPACT_ATOMS: atom_id res chain seq x y z
N MET A 1 6.64 30.50 7.58
CA MET A 1 6.86 29.17 6.94
C MET A 1 6.26 28.11 7.84
N THR A 2 4.97 27.80 7.67
CA THR A 2 4.26 26.81 8.46
C THR A 2 4.01 25.58 7.60
N THR A 3 4.74 24.51 7.86
CA THR A 3 4.51 23.20 7.25
C THR A 3 3.22 22.62 7.82
N HIS A 4 2.12 22.75 7.09
CA HIS A 4 0.91 21.95 7.33
C HIS A 4 1.24 20.48 7.01
N LYS A 5 1.72 19.76 8.03
CA LYS A 5 1.84 18.31 8.01
C LYS A 5 0.40 17.77 8.07
N LEU A 6 -0.18 17.51 6.91
CA LEU A 6 -1.51 16.89 6.79
C LEU A 6 -1.44 15.47 7.37
N SER A 7 -1.82 15.34 8.65
CA SER A 7 -2.19 14.07 9.26
C SER A 7 -3.52 13.63 8.64
N GLN A 8 -3.48 13.15 7.40
CA GLN A 8 -4.63 12.46 6.83
C GLN A 8 -4.76 11.12 7.54
N CYS A 9 -5.92 10.89 8.13
CA CYS A 9 -6.31 9.59 8.68
C CYS A 9 -7.18 8.90 7.65
N ILE A 10 -6.94 7.62 7.43
CA ILE A 10 -7.76 6.83 6.51
C ILE A 10 -9.03 6.43 7.26
N GLN A 11 -10.20 6.98 6.85
CA GLN A 11 -11.48 6.67 7.46
C GLN A 11 -12.08 5.37 6.89
N GLY A 12 -12.21 4.34 7.73
CA GLY A 12 -13.09 3.19 7.53
C GLY A 12 -14.34 3.27 8.42
N PRO A 13 -15.39 2.47 8.18
CA PRO A 13 -16.71 2.66 8.81
C PRO A 13 -16.78 2.37 10.32
N ILE A 14 -15.71 1.92 10.97
CA ILE A 14 -15.73 1.61 12.40
C ILE A 14 -14.39 2.01 13.02
N SER A 15 -14.45 2.96 13.96
CA SER A 15 -13.45 3.36 14.96
C SER A 15 -12.09 2.67 14.85
N ASN A 16 -11.21 3.21 14.02
CA ASN A 16 -9.76 3.19 14.17
C ASN A 16 -9.20 4.11 13.07
N SER A 17 -9.25 5.41 13.35
CA SER A 17 -8.58 6.43 12.54
C SER A 17 -7.06 6.19 12.63
N PHE A 18 -6.51 5.36 11.76
CA PHE A 18 -5.07 5.22 11.64
C PHE A 18 -4.52 6.43 10.90
N CYS A 19 -3.68 7.19 11.58
CA CYS A 19 -2.86 8.21 10.95
C CYS A 19 -1.95 7.52 9.92
N ILE A 20 -1.81 8.13 8.74
CA ILE A 20 -0.85 7.69 7.71
C ILE A 20 0.56 7.50 8.27
N SER A 21 0.95 8.29 9.28
CA SER A 21 2.23 8.13 9.97
C SER A 21 2.41 6.75 10.61
N THR A 22 1.38 6.23 11.26
CA THR A 22 1.42 4.93 11.95
C THR A 22 1.45 3.80 10.92
N ILE A 23 0.64 3.90 9.87
CA ILE A 23 0.66 2.91 8.78
C ILE A 23 2.02 2.88 8.09
N SER A 24 2.57 4.06 7.77
CA SER A 24 3.90 4.19 7.18
C SER A 24 4.98 3.57 8.07
N GLU A 25 4.91 3.78 9.38
CA GLU A 25 5.83 3.17 10.34
C GLU A 25 5.71 1.65 10.36
N LEU A 26 4.49 1.09 10.41
CA LEU A 26 4.26 -0.36 10.39
C LEU A 26 4.75 -1.00 9.08
N LEU A 27 4.53 -0.33 7.95
CA LEU A 27 5.02 -0.78 6.64
C LEU A 27 6.55 -0.74 6.56
N SER A 28 7.16 0.32 7.09
CA SER A 28 8.62 0.49 7.12
C SER A 28 9.28 -0.59 7.98
N LYS A 29 8.71 -0.85 9.17
CA LYS A 29 9.17 -1.88 10.11
C LYS A 29 8.74 -3.30 9.74
N GLN A 30 7.93 -3.48 8.69
CA GLN A 30 7.40 -4.78 8.27
C GLN A 30 6.63 -5.51 9.40
N HIS A 31 5.88 -4.75 10.20
CA HIS A 31 5.05 -5.29 11.28
C HIS A 31 3.76 -5.90 10.72
N TRP A 32 3.91 -6.99 9.96
CA TRP A 32 2.83 -7.61 9.19
C TRP A 32 1.71 -8.20 10.05
N SER A 33 2.05 -8.79 11.21
CA SER A 33 1.06 -9.35 12.14
C SER A 33 0.10 -8.28 12.66
N GLU A 34 0.64 -7.09 12.94
CA GLU A 34 -0.15 -5.94 13.36
C GLU A 34 -0.99 -5.40 12.21
N LEU A 35 -0.43 -5.27 11.00
CA LEU A 35 -1.23 -4.90 9.81
C LEU A 35 -2.35 -5.91 9.50
N LYS A 36 -2.08 -7.20 9.68
CA LYS A 36 -3.02 -8.29 9.39
C LYS A 36 -4.25 -8.25 10.29
N SER A 37 -4.11 -7.89 11.56
CA SER A 37 -5.27 -7.76 12.46
C SER A 37 -6.25 -6.70 11.96
N HIS A 38 -5.75 -5.64 11.33
CA HIS A 38 -6.55 -4.56 10.74
C HIS A 38 -7.19 -4.97 9.40
N LEU A 39 -6.49 -5.73 8.57
CA LEU A 39 -7.02 -6.23 7.28
C LEU A 39 -8.15 -7.27 7.44
N ARG A 40 -8.31 -7.86 8.63
CA ARG A 40 -9.52 -8.67 8.91
C ARG A 40 -10.79 -7.83 8.90
N VAL A 41 -10.68 -6.52 9.17
CA VAL A 41 -11.80 -5.57 9.21
C VAL A 41 -12.01 -4.91 7.84
N THR A 42 -10.94 -4.69 7.08
CA THR A 42 -10.97 -3.99 5.77
C THR A 42 -10.42 -4.88 4.67
N LYS A 43 -11.16 -5.05 3.56
CA LYS A 43 -10.69 -5.81 2.39
C LYS A 43 -9.33 -5.30 1.93
N SER A 44 -8.39 -6.21 1.64
CA SER A 44 -7.01 -5.90 1.23
C SER A 44 -6.91 -5.00 0.00
N ALA A 45 -7.84 -5.11 -0.95
CA ALA A 45 -7.94 -4.23 -2.12
C ALA A 45 -8.36 -2.80 -1.73
N THR A 46 -9.32 -2.65 -0.82
CA THR A 46 -9.74 -1.35 -0.29
C THR A 46 -8.60 -0.67 0.45
N PHE A 47 -7.87 -1.43 1.29
CA PHE A 47 -6.71 -0.88 2.00
C PHE A 47 -5.58 -0.48 1.05
N LEU A 48 -5.31 -1.27 0.00
CA LEU A 48 -4.33 -0.91 -1.03
C LEU A 48 -4.71 0.40 -1.74
N ASP A 49 -5.97 0.58 -2.12
CA ASP A 49 -6.44 1.82 -2.75
C ASP A 49 -6.28 3.02 -1.80
N GLN A 50 -6.59 2.83 -0.51
CA GLN A 50 -6.34 3.84 0.51
C GLN A 50 -4.85 4.19 0.63
N LEU A 51 -3.95 3.19 0.60
CA LEU A 51 -2.49 3.43 0.60
C LEU A 51 -2.05 4.24 -0.62
N LEU A 52 -2.53 3.88 -1.81
CA LEU A 52 -2.19 4.56 -3.07
C LEU A 52 -2.63 6.03 -3.08
N ASN A 53 -3.75 6.34 -2.42
CA ASN A 53 -4.28 7.70 -2.31
C ASN A 53 -3.73 8.50 -1.10
N SER A 54 -2.99 7.86 -0.20
CA SER A 54 -2.52 8.48 1.05
C SER A 54 -1.19 9.23 0.94
N GLY A 55 -0.51 9.20 -0.21
CA GLY A 55 0.81 9.81 -0.36
C GLY A 55 1.94 9.09 0.40
N ILE A 56 1.70 7.87 0.89
CA ILE A 56 2.74 6.99 1.41
C ILE A 56 3.76 6.68 0.30
N ASP A 57 5.02 6.52 0.71
CA ASP A 57 6.10 6.14 -0.20
C ASP A 57 5.75 4.89 -1.02
N SER A 58 5.85 5.01 -2.34
CA SER A 58 5.47 3.95 -3.29
C SER A 58 6.22 2.63 -3.07
N ASP A 59 7.42 2.65 -2.48
CA ASP A 59 8.15 1.42 -2.15
C ASP A 59 7.51 0.69 -0.97
N LEU A 60 6.97 1.43 0.00
CA LEU A 60 6.21 0.85 1.11
C LEU A 60 4.89 0.25 0.62
N VAL A 61 4.19 0.95 -0.28
CA VAL A 61 2.97 0.42 -0.92
C VAL A 61 3.27 -0.84 -1.74
N PHE A 62 4.38 -0.85 -2.48
CA PHE A 62 4.82 -2.04 -3.23
C PHE A 62 5.20 -3.21 -2.30
N ARG A 63 5.82 -2.94 -1.15
CA ARG A 63 6.11 -3.97 -0.14
C ARG A 63 4.82 -4.58 0.41
N PHE A 64 3.85 -3.74 0.75
CA PHE A 64 2.52 -4.18 1.18
C PHE A 64 1.86 -5.09 0.13
N PHE A 65 1.83 -4.65 -1.13
CA PHE A 65 1.25 -5.40 -2.24
C PHE A 65 1.84 -6.81 -2.38
N ASN A 66 3.18 -6.93 -2.38
CA ASN A 66 3.84 -8.24 -2.49
C ASN A 66 3.57 -9.13 -1.27
N TRP A 67 3.57 -8.54 -0.07
CA TRP A 67 3.29 -9.29 1.15
C TRP A 67 1.84 -9.79 1.18
N SER A 68 0.86 -8.93 0.86
CA SER A 68 -0.55 -9.30 0.93
C SER A 68 -0.92 -10.40 -0.07
N GLN A 69 -0.40 -10.37 -1.30
CA GLN A 69 -0.60 -11.45 -2.27
C GLN A 69 -0.08 -12.80 -1.74
N LYS A 70 1.10 -12.80 -1.12
CA LYS A 70 1.71 -14.01 -0.55
C LYS A 70 0.94 -14.52 0.68
N GLU A 71 0.58 -13.61 1.58
CA GLU A 71 -0.09 -13.93 2.85
C GLU A 71 -1.48 -14.50 2.64
N PHE A 72 -2.26 -13.88 1.75
CA PHE A 72 -3.64 -14.26 1.49
C PHE A 72 -3.81 -15.17 0.27
N ARG A 73 -2.70 -15.55 -0.38
CA ARG A 73 -2.66 -16.45 -1.54
C ARG A 73 -3.63 -16.04 -2.66
N PHE A 74 -3.65 -14.75 -3.00
CA PHE A 74 -4.45 -14.23 -4.12
C PHE A 74 -3.62 -13.27 -4.98
N SER A 75 -4.11 -13.02 -6.19
CA SER A 75 -3.60 -11.97 -7.09
C SER A 75 -4.57 -10.80 -7.13
N TYR A 76 -4.06 -9.56 -7.05
CA TYR A 76 -4.89 -8.39 -7.30
C TYR A 76 -5.37 -8.35 -8.75
N ASP A 77 -6.54 -7.76 -8.96
CA ASP A 77 -7.06 -7.50 -10.29
C ASP A 77 -6.17 -6.50 -11.06
N LEU A 78 -6.46 -6.34 -12.34
CA LEU A 78 -5.71 -5.46 -13.23
C LEU A 78 -5.71 -4.00 -12.74
N GLU A 79 -6.85 -3.51 -12.24
CA GLU A 79 -6.97 -2.09 -11.83
C GLU A 79 -6.05 -1.75 -10.64
N PRO A 80 -6.08 -2.44 -9.48
CA PRO A 80 -5.15 -2.16 -8.39
C PRO A 80 -3.68 -2.31 -8.80
N THR A 81 -3.39 -3.30 -9.66
CA THR A 81 -2.03 -3.52 -10.19
C THR A 81 -1.59 -2.35 -11.05
N ALA A 82 -2.43 -1.86 -11.95
CA ALA A 82 -2.15 -0.71 -12.80
C ALA A 82 -1.94 0.57 -11.97
N LYS A 83 -2.77 0.81 -10.95
CA LYS A 83 -2.60 1.95 -10.03
C LYS A 83 -1.26 1.90 -9.30
N LEU A 84 -0.83 0.72 -8.85
CA LEU A 84 0.48 0.54 -8.22
C LEU A 84 1.64 0.80 -9.18
N LEU A 85 1.57 0.28 -10.41
CA LEU A 85 2.60 0.53 -11.42
C LEU A 85 2.69 2.02 -11.79
N HIS A 86 1.54 2.70 -11.89
CA HIS A 86 1.49 4.14 -12.11
C HIS A 86 2.11 4.91 -10.93
N SER A 87 1.81 4.53 -9.69
CA SER A 87 2.43 5.12 -8.49
C SER A 87 3.96 4.97 -8.50
N LEU A 88 4.47 3.77 -8.82
CA LEU A 88 5.90 3.51 -8.96
C LEU A 88 6.56 4.29 -10.10
N ALA A 89 5.86 4.45 -11.23
CA ALA A 89 6.37 5.22 -12.36
C ALA A 89 6.48 6.72 -12.00
N ASN A 90 5.49 7.26 -11.29
CA ASN A 90 5.50 8.64 -10.83
C ASN A 90 6.61 8.92 -9.80
N SER A 91 6.97 7.94 -8.98
CA SER A 91 8.12 8.02 -8.07
C SER A 91 9.46 7.63 -8.72
N LYS A 92 9.50 7.50 -10.05
CA LYS A 92 10.69 7.15 -10.84
C LYS A 92 11.30 5.79 -10.50
N ARG A 93 10.50 4.87 -9.94
CA ARG A 93 10.90 3.49 -9.62
C ARG A 93 10.78 2.56 -10.84
N TYR A 94 11.32 2.98 -11.99
CA TYR A 94 11.21 2.26 -13.27
C TYR A 94 11.83 0.87 -13.23
N SER A 95 12.90 0.67 -12.47
CA SER A 95 13.53 -0.64 -12.27
C SER A 95 12.54 -1.64 -11.67
N LYS A 96 11.73 -1.23 -10.69
CA LYS A 96 10.70 -2.07 -10.07
C LYS A 96 9.55 -2.37 -11.02
N VAL A 97 9.09 -1.37 -11.77
CA VAL A 97 8.07 -1.55 -12.82
C VAL A 97 8.54 -2.60 -13.82
N ARG A 98 9.79 -2.47 -14.31
CA ARG A 98 10.37 -3.43 -15.25
C ARG A 98 10.49 -4.83 -14.66
N SER A 99 11.03 -4.97 -13.45
CA SER A 99 11.14 -6.27 -12.78
C SER A 99 9.77 -6.92 -12.55
N PHE A 100 8.76 -6.14 -12.20
CA PHE A 100 7.39 -6.64 -12.04
C PHE A 100 6.84 -7.17 -13.36
N LEU A 101 6.96 -6.39 -14.45
CA LEU A 101 6.48 -6.81 -15.77
C LEU A 101 7.23 -8.04 -16.29
N ASP A 102 8.54 -8.14 -16.06
CA ASP A 102 9.34 -9.32 -16.41
C ASP A 102 8.84 -10.59 -15.69
N SER A 103 8.42 -10.45 -14.43
CA SER A 103 7.86 -11.56 -13.66
C SER A 103 6.43 -11.92 -14.05
N PHE A 104 5.69 -10.98 -14.66
CA PHE A 104 4.29 -11.17 -15.04
C PHE A 104 4.11 -11.93 -16.36
N VAL A 105 5.11 -11.87 -17.25
CA VAL A 105 5.06 -12.47 -18.60
C VAL A 105 5.64 -13.90 -18.62
N LYS A 106 6.14 -14.40 -17.48
CA LYS A 106 6.65 -15.78 -17.32
C LYS A 106 5.57 -16.73 -16.85
#